data_AF-A0A542SCF5-F1
#
_entry.id   AF-A0A542SCF5-F1
#
_cell.length_a   1.000
_cell.length_b   1.000
_cell.length_c   1.000
_cell.angle_alpha   90.00
_cell.angle_beta   90.00
_cell.angle_gamma   90.00
#
_symmetry.space_group_name_H-M   'P 1'
#
loop_
_entity.id
_entity.type
_entity.pdbx_description
1 polymer ?
#
loop_
_entity_poly.entity_id
_entity_poly.type
_entity_poly.pdbx_seq_one_letter_code
_entity_poly.pdbx_strand_id
1 'polypeptide(L)' 'MTKTLIDVDEGLMAEAMAATGQPTKRGTVTEALEQVVRKARALEYLEHLRSGIASELDDAEVVAQAQR' A
#
# COMPACT_ATOMS: atom_id res chain seq x y z
N MET A 1 -18.48 -8.22 -5.94
CA MET A 1 -18.30 -6.77 -5.69
C MET A 1 -19.55 -6.24 -5.03
N THR A 2 -19.43 -5.75 -3.79
CA THR A 2 -20.55 -5.18 -3.03
C THR A 2 -20.61 -3.68 -3.28
N LYS A 3 -21.82 -3.11 -3.39
CA LYS A 3 -22.00 -1.66 -3.50
C LYS A 3 -21.96 -1.05 -2.10
N THR A 4 -21.16 0.00 -1.94
CA THR A 4 -21.12 0.80 -0.72
C THR A 4 -21.59 2.21 -1.05
N LEU A 5 -22.57 2.72 -0.31
CA LEU A 5 -23.01 4.11 -0.42
C LEU A 5 -22.19 4.93 0.57
N ILE A 6 -21.53 5.97 0.07
CA ILE A 6 -20.72 6.90 0.86
C ILE A 6 -21.05 8.32 0.41
N ASP A 7 -21.01 9.26 1.35
CA ASP A 7 -21.04 10.68 1.05
C ASP A 7 -19.61 11.16 0.78
N VAL A 8 -19.42 11.93 -0.29
CA VAL A 8 -18.11 12.40 -0.74
C VAL A 8 -18.27 13.82 -1.29
N ASP A 9 -17.38 14.70 -0.87
CA ASP A 9 -17.31 16.05 -1.41
C ASP A 9 -17.04 16.03 -2.93
N GLU A 10 -17.90 16.70 -3.70
CA GLU A 10 -17.83 16.73 -5.16
C GLU A 10 -16.59 17.48 -5.68
N GLY A 11 -16.15 18.52 -4.96
CA GLY A 11 -14.93 19.27 -5.31
C GLY A 11 -13.69 18.38 -5.15
N LEU A 12 -13.58 17.71 -4.01
CA LEU A 12 -12.49 16.77 -3.74
C LEU A 12 -12.47 15.61 -4.74
N MET A 13 -13.65 15.09 -5.12
CA MET A 13 -13.76 14.04 -6.14
C MET A 13 -13.25 14.54 -7.51
N ALA A 14 -13.57 15.77 -7.90
CA ALA A 14 -13.08 16.34 -9.15
C ALA A 14 -11.55 16.52 -9.15
N GLU A 15 -10.97 17.01 -8.04
CA GLU A 15 -9.52 17.12 -7.88
C GLU A 15 -8.85 15.75 -7.93
N ALA A 16 -9.40 14.75 -7.24
CA ALA A 16 -8.88 13.39 -7.27
C ALA A 16 -8.98 12.75 -8.66
N MET A 17 -10.08 12.98 -9.39
CA MET A 17 -10.24 12.52 -10.78
C MET A 17 -9.17 13.14 -11.68
N ALA A 18 -8.91 14.44 -11.54
CA ALA A 18 -7.86 15.13 -12.29
C ALA A 18 -6.46 14.60 -11.94
N ALA A 19 -6.18 14.39 -10.66
CA ALA A 19 -4.89 13.90 -10.18
C ALA A 19 -4.61 12.45 -10.60
N THR A 20 -5.64 11.59 -10.63
CA THR A 20 -5.50 10.17 -11.00
C THR A 20 -5.69 9.91 -12.49
N GLY A 21 -6.23 10.87 -13.25
CA GLY A 21 -6.58 10.72 -14.67
C GLY A 21 -7.72 9.73 -14.92
N GLN A 22 -8.47 9.35 -13.88
CA GLN A 22 -9.50 8.32 -13.98
C GLN A 22 -10.79 8.89 -14.60
N PRO A 23 -11.40 8.20 -15.58
CA PRO A 23 -12.59 8.72 -16.27
C PRO A 23 -13.87 8.58 -15.44
N THR A 24 -13.82 7.91 -14.29
CA THR A 24 -14.99 7.63 -13.45
C THR A 24 -14.69 7.85 -11.97
N LYS A 25 -15.70 8.27 -11.21
CA LYS A 25 -15.63 8.37 -9.73
C LYS A 25 -15.23 7.04 -9.10
N ARG A 26 -15.79 5.92 -9.58
CA ARG A 26 -15.43 4.57 -9.10
C ARG A 26 -13.94 4.29 -9.32
N GLY A 27 -13.44 4.51 -10.54
CA GLY A 27 -12.02 4.29 -10.87
C GLY A 27 -11.10 5.13 -9.99
N THR A 28 -11.49 6.38 -9.73
CA THR A 28 -10.79 7.31 -8.84
C THR A 28 -10.72 6.78 -7.40
N VAL A 29 -11.86 6.34 -6.84
CA VAL A 29 -11.90 5.77 -5.49
C VAL A 29 -11.08 4.47 -5.43
N THR A 30 -11.18 3.61 -6.43
CA THR A 30 -10.41 2.36 -6.49
C THR A 30 -8.90 2.65 -6.49
N GLU A 31 -8.43 3.51 -7.39
CA GLU A 31 -7.01 3.88 -7.46
C GLU A 31 -6.53 4.54 -6.16
N ALA A 32 -7.31 5.46 -5.60
CA ALA A 32 -6.97 6.12 -4.34
C ALA A 32 -6.83 5.12 -3.18
N LEU A 33 -7.75 4.16 -3.06
CA LEU A 33 -7.68 3.11 -2.04
C LEU A 33 -6.46 2.20 -2.27
N GLU A 34 -6.14 1.85 -3.51
CA GLU A 34 -4.95 1.06 -3.83
C GLU A 34 -3.66 1.79 -3.47
N GLN A 35 -3.60 3.11 -3.68
CA GLN A 35 -2.46 3.92 -3.24
C GLN A 35 -2.32 3.95 -1.71
N VAL A 36 -3.43 4.09 -0.98
CA VAL A 36 -3.43 4.05 0.49
C VAL A 36 -2.93 2.70 1.01
N VAL A 37 -3.44 1.59 0.46
CA VAL A 37 -3.01 0.24 0.85
C VAL A 37 -1.53 0.01 0.51
N ARG A 38 -1.06 0.43 -0.67
CA ARG A 38 0.35 0.34 -1.05
C ARG A 38 1.24 1.10 -0.07
N LYS A 39 0.86 2.33 0.29
CA LYS A 39 1.60 3.14 1.27
C LYS A 39 1.63 2.49 2.65
N ALA A 40 0.50 1.98 3.13
CA ALA A 40 0.42 1.30 4.42
C ALA A 40 1.35 0.08 4.48
N ARG A 41 1.34 -0.77 3.44
CA ARG A 41 2.24 -1.92 3.33
C ARG A 41 3.71 -1.54 3.28
N ALA A 42 4.04 -0.46 2.55
CA ALA A 42 5.42 0.02 2.49
C ALA A 42 5.89 0.51 3.87
N LEU A 43 5.05 1.21 4.63
CA LEU A 43 5.37 1.64 5.98
C LEU A 43 5.55 0.46 6.95
N GLU A 44 4.67 -0.53 6.87
CA GLU A 44 4.80 -1.77 7.64
C GLU A 44 6.11 -2.51 7.32
N TYR A 45 6.47 -2.59 6.04
CA TYR A 45 7.74 -3.18 5.63
C TYR A 45 8.95 -2.43 6.19
N LEU A 46 8.92 -1.09 6.17
CA LEU A 46 9.99 -0.29 6.79
C LEU A 46 10.11 -0.53 8.30
N GLU A 47 8.98 -0.73 8.98
CA GLU A 47 8.98 -1.07 10.42
C GLU A 47 9.56 -2.46 10.67
N HIS A 48 9.24 -3.45 9.83
CA HIS A 48 9.85 -4.77 9.88
C HIS A 48 11.37 -4.72 9.66
N LEU A 49 11.85 -3.90 8.72
CA LEU A 49 13.28 -3.72 8.54
C LEU A 49 13.91 -3.09 9.79
N ARG A 50 13.26 -2.09 10.40
CA ARG A 50 13.74 -1.41 11.60
C ARG A 50 13.76 -2.32 12.83
N SER A 51 12.82 -3.25 12.94
CA SER A 51 12.76 -4.19 14.07
C SER A 51 13.91 -5.21 14.06
N GLY A 52 14.72 -5.24 13.00
CA GLY A 52 15.84 -6.17 12.88
C GLY A 52 15.38 -7.59 12.56
N ILE A 53 14.16 -7.78 12.04
CA ILE A 53 13.62 -9.11 11.71
C ILE A 53 14.50 -9.91 10.74
N ALA A 54 15.31 -9.22 9.94
CA ALA A 54 16.23 -9.79 8.97
C ALA A 54 17.70 -9.71 9.41
N SER A 55 18.00 -9.24 10.62
CA SER A 55 19.39 -9.05 11.08
C SER A 55 20.20 -10.34 11.13
N GLU A 56 19.55 -11.47 11.41
CA GLU A 56 20.20 -12.79 11.37
C GLU A 56 20.59 -13.21 9.94
N LEU A 57 19.99 -12.62 8.89
CA LEU A 57 20.35 -12.89 7.50
C LEU A 57 21.67 -12.24 7.09
N ASP A 58 22.21 -11.32 7.88
CA ASP A 58 23.55 -10.75 7.67
C ASP A 58 24.67 -11.75 8.04
N ASP A 59 24.34 -12.81 8.79
CA ASP A 59 25.26 -13.87 9.17
C ASP A 59 25.28 -15.01 8.14
N ALA A 60 26.41 -15.14 7.44
CA ALA A 60 26.60 -16.17 6.42
C ALA A 60 26.54 -17.61 6.99
N GLU A 61 26.88 -17.81 8.27
CA GLU A 61 26.77 -19.11 8.91
C GLU A 61 25.30 -19.49 9.14
N VAL A 62 24.48 -18.55 9.61
CA VAL A 62 23.03 -18.75 9.79
C VAL A 62 22.37 -19.10 8.45
N VAL A 63 22.70 -18.37 7.38
CA VAL A 63 22.18 -18.66 6.03
C VAL A 63 22.60 -20.05 5.55
N ALA A 64 23.87 -20.44 5.75
CA ALA A 64 24.38 -21.74 5.34
C ALA A 64 23.82 -22.91 6.17
N GLN A 65 23.37 -22.67 7.40
CA GLN A 65 22.66 -23.67 8.21
C GLN A 65 21.21 -23.85 7.75
N ALA A 66 20.51 -22.77 7.37
CA ALA A 66 19.12 -22.81 6.93
C ALA A 66 18.88 -23.50 5.57
N GLN A 67 19.93 -23.61 4.74
CA GLN A 67 19.87 -24.21 3.39
C GLN A 67 20.27 -25.69 3.32
N ARG A 68 20.59 -26.32 4.46
CA ARG A 68 20.87 -27.76 4.55
C ARG A 68 19.62 -28.58 4.80
#